data_AF-A0A831LQ40-F1
#
_entry.id   AF-A0A831LQ40-F1
#
_cell.length_a   1.000
_cell.length_b   1.000
_cell.length_c   1.000
_cell.angle_alpha   90.00
_cell.angle_beta   90.00
_cell.angle_gamma   90.00
#
_symmetry.space_group_name_H-M   'P 1'
#
loop_
_entity.id
_entity.type
_entity.pdbx_description
1 polymer ?
#
loop_
_entity_poly.entity_id
_entity_poly.type
_entity_poly.pdbx_seq_one_letter_code
_entity_poly.pdbx_strand_id
1 'polypeptide(L)'
;MDLQELSEKYRALQEENRKLKERIEQLESQARRKPGIRVDEVEKCITDTDQKSNPDDPAEVIKSNTIDKQSSPTEKIELFASLFKGREDIFATRWENNKKGISGYSPACGNEWVPGICQKPKIKCSACTNKDFLELNSQAIEDHLRGKTVAGIYPLLSDETCWFLAIDFDGEEWQKDIKTIMEVCSEFSIPIAVERSRSGNGAHAWFFFEQPVPASAARKFGSA
;
A
#
# COMPACT_ATOMS: atom_id res chain seq x y z
N MET A 1 17.36 10.70 42.36
CA MET A 1 18.26 11.12 41.26
C MET A 1 18.78 12.49 41.65
N ASP A 2 20.06 12.56 41.95
CA ASP A 2 20.72 13.77 42.46
C ASP A 2 20.99 14.77 41.32
N LEU A 3 21.05 16.07 41.63
CA LEU A 3 21.30 17.14 40.66
C LEU A 3 22.66 16.97 39.97
N GLN A 4 23.65 16.42 40.69
CA GLN A 4 24.95 16.04 40.13
C GLN A 4 24.81 14.92 39.10
N GLU A 5 24.07 13.86 39.44
CA GLU A 5 23.83 12.72 38.56
C GLU A 5 23.09 13.12 37.26
N LEU A 6 22.15 14.07 37.36
CA LEU A 6 21.44 14.62 36.20
C LEU A 6 22.35 15.49 35.31
N SER A 7 23.23 16.28 35.92
CA SER A 7 24.21 17.12 35.20
C SER A 7 25.23 16.26 34.45
N GLU A 8 25.67 15.15 35.06
CA GLU A 8 26.57 14.18 34.42
C GLU A 8 25.89 13.48 33.24
N LYS A 9 24.64 13.03 33.39
CA LYS A 9 23.86 12.44 32.30
C LYS A 9 23.65 13.43 31.16
N TYR A 10 23.35 14.70 31.47
CA TYR A 10 23.19 15.74 30.45
C TYR A 10 24.47 15.97 29.65
N ARG A 11 25.64 16.04 30.32
CA ARG A 11 26.94 16.17 29.65
C ARG A 11 27.27 14.97 28.78
N ALA A 12 27.00 13.75 29.26
CA ALA A 12 27.19 12.54 28.49
C ALA A 12 26.30 12.53 27.23
N LEU A 13 25.03 12.95 27.36
CA LEU A 13 24.09 13.04 26.24
C LEU A 13 24.52 14.09 25.21
N GLN A 14 25.06 15.23 25.66
CA GLN A 14 25.57 16.27 24.77
C GLN A 14 26.79 15.78 23.98
N GLU A 15 27.68 15.04 24.62
CA GLU A 15 28.86 14.47 23.98
C GLU A 15 28.50 13.37 22.97
N GLU A 16 27.52 12.52 23.29
CA GLU A 16 26.98 11.54 22.36
C GLU A 16 26.32 12.21 21.15
N ASN A 17 25.50 13.25 21.38
CA ASN A 17 24.90 14.03 20.30
C ASN A 17 25.94 14.66 19.38
N ARG A 18 27.04 15.17 19.95
CA ARG A 18 28.15 15.73 19.16
C ARG A 18 28.76 14.65 18.24
N LYS A 19 29.07 13.47 18.78
CA LYS A 19 29.63 12.35 18.02
C LYS A 19 28.68 11.84 16.93
N LEU A 20 27.38 11.79 17.21
CA LEU A 20 26.37 11.37 16.24
C LEU A 20 26.27 12.36 15.07
N LYS A 21 26.29 13.67 15.36
CA LYS A 21 26.29 14.73 14.32
C LYS A 21 27.52 14.63 13.42
N GLU A 22 28.71 14.44 14.00
CA GLU A 22 29.94 14.25 13.23
C GLU A 22 29.88 13.00 12.33
N ARG A 23 29.27 11.92 12.82
CA ARG A 23 29.12 10.68 12.04
C ARG A 23 28.11 10.83 10.90
N ILE A 24 27.03 11.58 11.12
CA ILE A 24 26.07 11.93 10.06
C ILE A 24 26.77 12.73 8.97
N GLU A 25 27.53 13.76 9.33
CA GLU A 25 28.27 14.58 8.36
C GLU A 25 29.28 13.75 7.56
N GLN A 26 30.00 12.83 8.23
CA GLN A 26 30.90 11.90 7.54
C GLN A 26 30.16 10.97 6.58
N LEU A 27 29.04 10.39 6.98
CA LEU A 27 28.24 9.49 6.13
C LEU A 27 27.64 10.24 4.92
N GLU A 28 27.14 11.46 5.12
CA GLU A 28 26.67 12.33 4.03
C GLU A 28 27.79 12.68 3.05
N SER A 29 29.00 12.97 3.55
CA SER A 29 30.15 13.24 2.69
C SER A 29 30.60 12.02 1.88
N GLN A 30 30.46 10.80 2.45
CA GLN A 30 30.75 9.55 1.78
C GLN A 30 29.68 9.20 0.74
N ALA A 31 28.41 9.49 1.02
CA ALA A 31 27.30 9.32 0.08
C ALA A 31 27.47 10.22 -1.16
N ARG A 32 27.94 11.46 -0.97
CA ARG A 32 28.23 12.41 -2.08
C ARG A 32 29.41 12.00 -2.98
N ARG A 33 30.28 11.07 -2.56
CA ARG A 33 31.50 10.67 -3.30
C ARG A 33 31.36 9.38 -4.12
N LYS A 34 30.26 8.64 -4.02
CA LYS A 34 29.99 7.48 -4.89
C LYS A 34 29.50 7.96 -6.27
N PRO A 35 30.12 7.56 -7.40
CA PRO A 35 29.52 7.75 -8.71
C PRO A 35 28.41 6.71 -8.89
N GLY A 36 27.16 7.13 -8.70
CA GLY A 36 25.98 6.30 -8.86
C GLY A 36 24.72 7.10 -8.54
N ILE A 37 24.04 7.53 -9.61
CA ILE A 37 22.67 8.08 -9.73
C ILE A 37 22.30 9.12 -8.63
N ARG A 38 22.40 10.40 -8.99
CA ARG A 38 21.90 11.50 -8.16
C ARG A 38 20.37 11.44 -8.12
N VAL A 39 19.83 11.37 -6.92
CA VAL A 39 18.38 11.38 -6.63
C VAL A 39 17.76 12.79 -6.83
N ASP A 40 18.56 13.77 -7.26
CA ASP A 40 18.15 15.18 -7.43
C ASP A 40 17.65 15.53 -8.85
N GLU A 41 17.49 14.56 -9.77
CA GLU A 41 16.94 14.79 -11.12
C GLU A 41 15.45 14.42 -11.27
N VAL A 42 14.80 13.87 -10.24
CA VAL A 42 13.37 13.51 -10.29
C VAL A 42 12.46 14.70 -9.92
N GLU A 43 12.98 15.73 -9.24
CA GLU A 43 12.20 16.90 -8.80
C GLU A 43 12.29 18.13 -9.72
N LYS A 44 13.01 18.06 -10.85
CA LYS A 44 13.24 19.23 -11.73
C LYS A 44 12.65 19.14 -13.14
N CYS A 45 11.83 18.13 -13.44
CA CYS A 45 11.10 18.04 -14.71
C CYS A 45 9.67 18.61 -14.68
N ILE A 46 9.26 19.36 -13.64
CA ILE A 46 7.89 19.90 -13.53
C ILE A 46 7.83 21.45 -13.59
N THR A 47 8.95 22.16 -13.66
CA THR A 47 8.93 23.63 -13.79
C THR A 47 9.92 24.10 -14.83
N ASP A 48 9.54 23.97 -16.11
CA ASP A 48 9.91 24.88 -17.18
C ASP A 48 9.08 24.50 -18.41
N THR A 49 7.86 25.01 -18.47
CA THR A 49 7.19 25.23 -19.76
C THR A 49 6.72 26.67 -19.75
N ASP A 50 7.70 27.54 -19.92
CA ASP A 50 7.49 28.95 -20.17
C ASP A 50 6.65 29.10 -21.44
N GLN A 51 5.62 29.91 -21.30
CA GLN A 51 4.62 30.19 -22.30
C GLN A 51 5.26 30.84 -23.55
N LYS A 52 5.15 30.17 -24.69
CA LYS A 52 4.89 30.83 -25.98
C LYS A 52 3.90 29.99 -26.78
N SER A 53 2.61 30.28 -26.57
CA SER A 53 1.53 29.80 -27.41
C SER A 53 1.55 30.52 -28.75
N ASN A 54 1.69 29.76 -29.84
CA ASN A 54 1.15 30.14 -31.14
C ASN A 54 -0.33 29.73 -31.15
N PRO A 55 -1.27 30.65 -31.44
CA PRO A 55 -2.68 30.31 -31.57
C PRO A 55 -2.92 29.90 -33.02
N ASP A 56 -3.06 28.60 -33.30
CA ASP A 56 -3.82 28.03 -34.42
C ASP A 56 -3.51 26.53 -34.54
N ASP A 57 -4.02 25.71 -33.63
CA ASP A 57 -4.34 24.29 -33.92
C ASP A 57 -5.35 23.76 -32.89
N PRO A 58 -6.54 23.25 -33.29
CA PRO A 58 -7.52 22.71 -32.37
C PRO A 58 -7.22 21.23 -32.08
N ALA A 59 -6.27 20.97 -31.17
CA ALA A 59 -6.08 19.65 -30.59
C ALA A 59 -6.67 19.61 -29.17
N GLU A 60 -7.65 18.74 -28.98
CA GLU A 60 -8.38 18.51 -27.74
C GLU A 60 -7.43 18.34 -26.53
N VAL A 61 -7.62 19.21 -25.54
CA VAL A 61 -6.97 19.12 -24.24
C VAL A 61 -7.55 17.92 -23.49
N ILE A 62 -6.86 16.78 -23.53
CA ILE A 62 -7.07 15.70 -22.56
C ILE A 62 -6.68 16.27 -21.20
N LYS A 63 -7.68 16.68 -20.42
CA LYS A 63 -7.49 17.05 -19.01
C LYS A 63 -7.00 15.81 -18.28
N SER A 64 -5.75 15.80 -17.83
CA SER A 64 -5.30 14.80 -16.85
C SER A 64 -6.06 15.05 -15.55
N ASN A 65 -7.01 14.17 -15.22
CA ASN A 65 -7.65 14.13 -13.91
C ASN A 65 -6.65 13.58 -12.88
N THR A 66 -5.63 14.36 -12.55
CA THR A 66 -4.67 14.02 -11.51
C THR A 66 -5.34 14.12 -10.15
N ILE A 67 -5.49 12.98 -9.47
CA ILE A 67 -5.94 12.91 -8.08
C ILE A 67 -4.79 13.27 -7.16
N ASP A 68 -5.03 14.17 -6.21
CA ASP A 68 -4.04 14.63 -5.24
C ASP A 68 -4.60 14.70 -3.81
N LYS A 69 -3.84 15.31 -2.89
CA LYS A 69 -4.26 15.43 -1.48
C LYS A 69 -5.47 16.36 -1.31
N GLN A 70 -5.72 17.27 -2.24
CA GLN A 70 -6.85 18.22 -2.24
C GLN A 70 -8.11 17.62 -2.87
N SER A 71 -8.00 16.54 -3.65
CA SER A 71 -9.16 15.82 -4.18
C SER A 71 -10.13 15.41 -3.07
N SER A 72 -11.41 15.38 -3.44
CA SER A 72 -12.51 15.02 -2.57
C SER A 72 -12.38 13.57 -2.07
N PRO A 73 -13.02 13.22 -0.93
CA PRO A 73 -13.11 11.84 -0.49
C PRO A 73 -13.67 10.91 -1.57
N THR A 74 -14.68 11.36 -2.33
CA THR A 74 -15.31 10.58 -3.40
C THR A 74 -14.31 10.22 -4.49
N GLU A 75 -13.56 11.19 -5.02
CA GLU A 75 -12.55 10.95 -6.06
C GLU A 75 -11.44 9.99 -5.60
N LYS A 76 -11.04 10.08 -4.32
CA LYS A 76 -10.05 9.16 -3.73
C LYS A 76 -10.60 7.73 -3.59
N ILE A 77 -11.87 7.59 -3.21
CA ILE A 77 -12.56 6.29 -3.13
C ILE A 77 -12.68 5.69 -4.53
N GLU A 78 -13.08 6.47 -5.53
CA GLU A 78 -13.18 6.03 -6.92
C GLU A 78 -11.82 5.58 -7.47
N LEU A 79 -10.75 6.34 -7.20
CA LEU A 79 -9.39 5.92 -7.56
C LEU A 79 -9.03 4.59 -6.90
N PHE A 80 -9.23 4.46 -5.58
CA PHE A 80 -8.92 3.23 -4.86
C PHE A 80 -9.69 2.03 -5.42
N ALA A 81 -11.00 2.19 -5.64
CA ALA A 81 -11.86 1.16 -6.24
C ALA A 81 -11.43 0.81 -7.68
N SER A 82 -10.93 1.78 -8.44
CA SER A 82 -10.47 1.55 -9.82
C SER A 82 -9.20 0.68 -9.89
N LEU A 83 -8.36 0.74 -8.86
CA LEU A 83 -7.11 -0.01 -8.76
C LEU A 83 -7.35 -1.39 -8.14
N PHE A 84 -7.99 -1.43 -6.96
CA PHE A 84 -8.24 -2.66 -6.21
C PHE A 84 -9.57 -3.28 -6.61
N LYS A 85 -9.62 -3.82 -7.83
CA LYS A 85 -10.78 -4.55 -8.37
C LYS A 85 -10.70 -6.04 -8.07
N GLY A 86 -11.81 -6.61 -7.65
CA GLY A 86 -11.93 -8.03 -7.29
C GLY A 86 -13.40 -8.39 -7.19
N ARG A 87 -13.76 -9.32 -6.31
CA ARG A 87 -15.16 -9.58 -6.02
C ARG A 87 -15.80 -8.40 -5.30
N GLU A 88 -16.92 -7.93 -5.85
CA GLU A 88 -17.72 -6.84 -5.28
C GLU A 88 -18.82 -7.36 -4.36
N ASP A 89 -19.24 -8.62 -4.52
CA ASP A 89 -20.33 -9.22 -3.76
C ASP A 89 -19.94 -9.64 -2.34
N ILE A 90 -18.65 -9.56 -2.00
CA ILE A 90 -18.12 -9.97 -0.70
C ILE A 90 -16.76 -9.31 -0.43
N PHE A 91 -16.54 -8.86 0.81
CA PHE A 91 -15.22 -8.53 1.31
C PHE A 91 -14.95 -9.19 2.67
N ALA A 92 -13.69 -9.23 3.08
CA ALA A 92 -13.30 -9.72 4.39
C ALA A 92 -13.08 -8.56 5.37
N THR A 93 -13.42 -8.74 6.64
CA THR A 93 -12.99 -7.86 7.72
C THR A 93 -11.92 -8.54 8.54
N ARG A 94 -10.94 -7.74 8.97
CA ARG A 94 -9.95 -8.21 9.94
C ARG A 94 -10.53 -8.22 11.34
N TRP A 95 -10.22 -9.26 12.09
CA TRP A 95 -10.49 -9.36 13.53
C TRP A 95 -9.20 -9.64 14.29
N GLU A 96 -9.17 -9.22 15.56
CA GLU A 96 -8.07 -9.45 16.48
C GLU A 96 -8.61 -9.93 17.83
N ASN A 97 -7.88 -10.84 18.47
CA ASN A 97 -8.09 -11.19 19.86
C ASN A 97 -6.81 -10.91 20.64
N ASN A 98 -6.72 -9.70 21.20
CA ASN A 98 -5.54 -9.23 21.93
C ASN A 98 -5.19 -10.11 23.14
N LYS A 99 -6.17 -10.77 23.76
CA LYS A 99 -5.92 -11.68 24.89
C LYS A 99 -5.21 -12.96 24.47
N LYS A 100 -5.49 -13.44 23.26
CA LYS A 100 -4.91 -14.68 22.71
C LYS A 100 -3.75 -14.42 21.74
N GLY A 101 -3.48 -13.15 21.40
CA GLY A 101 -2.45 -12.78 20.42
C GLY A 101 -2.73 -13.28 19.01
N ILE A 102 -3.98 -13.60 18.67
CA ILE A 102 -4.35 -14.12 17.35
C ILE A 102 -5.13 -13.06 16.57
N SER A 103 -4.96 -13.06 15.26
CA SER A 103 -5.73 -12.23 14.35
C SER A 103 -6.01 -13.00 13.06
N GLY A 104 -6.96 -12.52 12.28
CA GLY A 104 -7.30 -13.13 11.01
C GLY A 104 -8.31 -12.31 10.24
N TYR A 105 -8.72 -12.86 9.11
CA TYR A 105 -9.75 -12.29 8.26
C TYR A 105 -10.94 -13.24 8.19
N SER A 106 -12.15 -12.69 8.12
CA SER A 106 -13.35 -13.46 7.83
C SER A 106 -14.29 -12.65 6.94
N PRO A 107 -15.15 -13.29 6.14
CA PRO A 107 -16.16 -12.58 5.37
C PRO A 107 -16.98 -11.61 6.23
N ALA A 108 -17.12 -10.38 5.76
CA ALA A 108 -18.04 -9.41 6.29
C ALA A 108 -19.47 -9.93 6.12
N CYS A 109 -20.26 -9.91 7.20
CA CYS A 109 -21.58 -10.52 7.21
C CYS A 109 -22.55 -9.66 8.03
N GLY A 110 -23.66 -9.22 7.45
CA GLY A 110 -24.69 -8.43 8.14
C GLY A 110 -25.35 -9.19 9.31
N ASN A 111 -25.39 -10.52 9.20
CA ASN A 111 -25.86 -11.40 10.26
C ASN A 111 -24.78 -11.78 11.29
N GLU A 112 -23.56 -11.25 11.22
CA GLU A 112 -22.49 -11.69 12.12
C GLU A 112 -22.86 -11.49 13.61
N TRP A 113 -22.64 -12.54 14.42
CA TRP A 113 -22.95 -12.57 15.86
C TRP A 113 -24.41 -12.34 16.25
N VAL A 114 -25.35 -12.24 15.29
CA VAL A 114 -26.79 -12.11 15.60
C VAL A 114 -27.30 -13.39 16.28
N PRO A 115 -27.80 -13.33 17.53
CA PRO A 115 -28.27 -14.50 18.25
C PRO A 115 -29.40 -15.23 17.53
N GLY A 116 -29.32 -16.55 17.45
CA GLY A 116 -30.32 -17.38 16.75
C GLY A 116 -30.16 -17.42 15.21
N ILE A 117 -29.37 -16.54 14.62
CA ILE A 117 -29.11 -16.52 13.16
C ILE A 117 -27.69 -17.01 12.86
N CYS A 118 -26.69 -16.34 13.46
CA CYS A 118 -25.29 -16.71 13.28
C CYS A 118 -24.90 -17.82 14.25
N GLN A 119 -24.31 -18.86 13.68
CA GLN A 119 -23.89 -20.04 14.43
C GLN A 119 -22.38 -20.07 14.69
N LYS A 120 -21.65 -18.96 14.49
CA LYS A 120 -20.24 -18.86 14.90
C LYS A 120 -20.13 -19.07 16.43
N PRO A 121 -19.07 -19.73 16.93
CA PRO A 121 -17.98 -20.36 16.19
C PRO A 121 -18.27 -21.83 15.77
N LYS A 122 -19.50 -22.34 15.96
CA LYS A 122 -19.83 -23.76 15.76
C LYS A 122 -19.71 -24.22 14.31
N ILE A 123 -19.98 -23.34 13.33
CA ILE A 123 -19.86 -23.64 11.89
C ILE A 123 -19.03 -22.57 11.16
N LYS A 124 -18.48 -22.94 10.00
CA LYS A 124 -17.81 -22.00 9.08
C LYS A 124 -18.85 -21.19 8.29
N CYS A 125 -18.52 -19.94 7.94
CA CYS A 125 -19.37 -19.09 7.09
C CYS A 125 -19.69 -19.72 5.73
N SER A 126 -18.77 -20.49 5.15
CA SER A 126 -19.00 -21.18 3.87
C SER A 126 -20.16 -22.19 3.92
N ALA A 127 -20.43 -22.76 5.09
CA ALA A 127 -21.51 -23.72 5.32
C ALA A 127 -22.76 -23.09 5.96
N CYS A 128 -22.76 -21.78 6.24
CA CYS A 128 -23.89 -21.10 6.84
C CYS A 128 -24.99 -20.85 5.80
N THR A 129 -26.22 -21.26 6.10
CA THR A 129 -27.40 -20.99 5.25
C THR A 129 -27.97 -19.58 5.45
N ASN A 130 -27.72 -18.97 6.61
CA ASN A 130 -28.14 -17.60 6.95
C ASN A 130 -27.03 -16.56 6.68
N LYS A 131 -26.08 -16.87 5.81
CA LYS A 131 -25.02 -15.92 5.44
C LYS A 131 -25.65 -14.74 4.70
N ASP A 132 -25.24 -13.55 5.10
CA ASP A 132 -25.65 -12.28 4.51
C ASP A 132 -24.38 -11.49 4.25
N PHE A 133 -23.65 -11.88 3.21
CA PHE A 133 -22.35 -11.29 2.91
C PHE A 133 -22.51 -9.86 2.43
N LEU A 134 -21.65 -8.98 2.95
CA LEU A 134 -21.69 -7.57 2.61
C LEU A 134 -20.83 -7.29 1.38
N GLU A 135 -21.36 -6.46 0.48
CA GLU A 135 -20.70 -6.00 -0.72
C GLU A 135 -19.54 -5.03 -0.40
N LEU A 136 -18.49 -5.04 -1.24
CA LEU A 136 -17.40 -4.08 -1.18
C LEU A 136 -17.80 -2.75 -1.84
N ASN A 137 -18.68 -1.99 -1.18
CA ASN A 137 -19.17 -0.71 -1.68
C ASN A 137 -18.31 0.50 -1.24
N SER A 138 -18.65 1.69 -1.74
CA SER A 138 -17.94 2.94 -1.41
C SER A 138 -17.87 3.23 0.10
N GLN A 139 -18.88 2.82 0.88
CA GLN A 139 -18.86 3.01 2.33
C GLN A 139 -17.84 2.08 3.01
N ALA A 140 -17.77 0.81 2.58
CA ALA A 140 -16.78 -0.15 3.07
C ALA A 140 -15.35 0.31 2.75
N ILE A 141 -15.13 0.85 1.54
CA ILE A 141 -13.86 1.44 1.13
C ILE A 141 -13.54 2.68 1.96
N GLU A 142 -14.50 3.60 2.16
CA GLU A 142 -14.30 4.78 3.00
C GLU A 142 -13.92 4.40 4.44
N ASP A 143 -14.64 3.46 5.03
CA ASP A 143 -14.37 2.99 6.40
C ASP A 143 -12.99 2.35 6.50
N HIS A 144 -12.54 1.67 5.44
CA HIS A 144 -11.17 1.15 5.35
C HIS A 144 -10.12 2.27 5.29
N LEU A 145 -10.29 3.23 4.38
CA LEU A 145 -9.35 4.34 4.18
C LEU A 145 -9.27 5.28 5.40
N ARG A 146 -10.36 5.37 6.18
CA ARG A 146 -10.38 6.10 7.46
C ARG A 146 -9.85 5.30 8.65
N GLY A 147 -9.49 4.03 8.45
CA GLY A 147 -9.01 3.15 9.51
C GLY A 147 -10.07 2.70 10.51
N LYS A 148 -11.37 2.84 10.20
CA LYS A 148 -12.46 2.33 11.05
C LYS A 148 -12.53 0.80 10.99
N THR A 149 -12.21 0.24 9.83
CA THR A 149 -12.11 -1.21 9.60
C THR A 149 -10.88 -1.53 8.75
N VAL A 150 -10.46 -2.79 8.76
CA VAL A 150 -9.49 -3.29 7.79
C VAL A 150 -10.22 -4.24 6.87
N ALA A 151 -10.55 -3.75 5.68
CA ALA A 151 -11.18 -4.52 4.63
C ALA A 151 -10.11 -5.32 3.86
N GLY A 152 -10.42 -6.57 3.55
CA GLY A 152 -9.65 -7.43 2.66
C GLY A 152 -10.47 -7.72 1.42
N ILE A 153 -9.85 -7.54 0.25
CA ILE A 153 -10.47 -7.86 -1.04
C ILE A 153 -10.23 -9.31 -1.42
N TYR A 154 -11.19 -9.93 -2.12
CA TYR A 154 -11.00 -11.22 -2.78
C TYR A 154 -10.65 -10.97 -4.26
N PRO A 155 -9.38 -11.13 -4.67
CA PRO A 155 -8.91 -10.69 -5.99
C PRO A 155 -9.32 -11.63 -7.15
N LEU A 156 -9.62 -12.90 -6.85
CA LEU A 156 -9.99 -13.89 -7.85
C LEU A 156 -11.49 -13.82 -8.16
N LEU A 157 -11.81 -13.58 -9.43
CA LEU A 157 -13.17 -13.55 -9.94
C LEU A 157 -13.70 -14.97 -10.21
N SER A 158 -15.01 -15.08 -10.45
CA SER A 158 -15.69 -16.36 -10.69
C SER A 158 -15.29 -17.04 -12.00
N ASP A 159 -14.74 -16.28 -12.95
CA ASP A 159 -14.24 -16.76 -14.23
C ASP A 159 -12.72 -17.04 -14.22
N GLU A 160 -12.13 -17.15 -13.02
CA GLU A 160 -10.70 -17.41 -12.79
C GLU A 160 -9.76 -16.30 -13.31
N THR A 161 -10.27 -15.08 -13.49
CA THR A 161 -9.49 -13.90 -13.82
C THR A 161 -9.22 -13.00 -12.62
N CYS A 162 -8.29 -12.05 -12.76
CA CYS A 162 -7.98 -11.03 -11.75
C CYS A 162 -7.55 -9.70 -12.39
N TRP A 163 -7.72 -8.60 -11.66
CA TRP A 163 -7.37 -7.25 -12.12
C TRP A 163 -6.01 -6.76 -11.64
N PHE A 164 -5.40 -7.45 -10.67
CA PHE A 164 -4.08 -7.10 -10.18
C PHE A 164 -3.31 -8.32 -9.68
N LEU A 165 -2.00 -8.16 -9.60
CA LEU A 165 -1.07 -9.06 -8.92
C LEU A 165 -0.48 -8.33 -7.71
N ALA A 166 -0.40 -9.05 -6.59
CA ALA A 166 0.35 -8.64 -5.42
C ALA A 166 1.53 -9.60 -5.22
N ILE A 167 2.72 -9.06 -5.00
CA ILE A 167 3.90 -9.82 -4.53
C ILE A 167 4.21 -9.33 -3.12
N ASP A 168 4.22 -10.27 -2.17
CA ASP A 168 4.49 -10.01 -0.76
C ASP A 168 5.97 -10.24 -0.45
N PHE A 169 6.65 -9.20 0.03
CA PHE A 169 8.06 -9.24 0.41
C PHE A 169 8.16 -9.18 1.93
N ASP A 170 8.63 -10.27 2.51
CA ASP A 170 8.88 -10.45 3.95
C ASP A 170 10.33 -10.86 4.20
N GLY A 171 10.74 -10.90 5.47
CA GLY A 171 12.05 -11.40 5.90
C GLY A 171 13.09 -10.30 6.10
N GLU A 172 14.35 -10.67 6.33
CA GLU A 172 15.39 -9.68 6.67
C GLU A 172 15.81 -8.81 5.49
N GLU A 173 15.64 -9.31 4.26
CA GLU A 173 16.18 -8.71 3.03
C GLU A 173 15.10 -8.12 2.11
N TRP A 174 13.85 -7.99 2.59
CA TRP A 174 12.71 -7.52 1.80
C TRP A 174 12.98 -6.19 1.08
N GLN A 175 13.78 -5.31 1.69
CA GLN A 175 14.16 -4.02 1.11
C GLN A 175 15.07 -4.16 -0.12
N LYS A 176 16.02 -5.10 -0.08
CA LYS A 176 16.91 -5.37 -1.23
C LYS A 176 16.13 -6.08 -2.34
N ASP A 177 15.28 -7.02 -1.97
CA ASP A 177 14.47 -7.79 -2.92
C ASP A 177 13.51 -6.87 -3.68
N ILE A 178 12.75 -6.02 -2.97
CA ILE A 178 11.80 -5.11 -3.63
C ILE A 178 12.51 -4.05 -4.47
N LYS A 179 13.68 -3.56 -4.04
CA LYS A 179 14.49 -2.61 -4.83
C LYS A 179 14.97 -3.24 -6.13
N THR A 180 15.39 -4.50 -6.10
CA THR A 180 15.80 -5.24 -7.29
C THR A 180 14.63 -5.37 -8.27
N ILE A 181 13.44 -5.72 -7.78
CA ILE A 181 12.24 -5.82 -8.60
C ILE A 181 11.85 -4.46 -9.21
N MET A 182 11.95 -3.37 -8.45
CA MET A 182 11.72 -2.02 -8.99
C MET A 182 12.71 -1.65 -10.09
N GLU A 183 13.99 -1.98 -9.94
CA GLU A 183 15.03 -1.72 -10.94
C GLU A 183 14.76 -2.48 -12.25
N VAL A 184 14.43 -3.77 -12.15
CA VAL A 184 14.06 -4.59 -13.32
C VAL A 184 12.78 -4.05 -13.97
N CYS A 185 11.73 -3.76 -13.19
CA CYS A 185 10.50 -3.20 -13.75
C CYS A 185 10.76 -1.87 -14.48
N SER A 186 11.65 -1.02 -13.94
CA SER A 186 12.06 0.22 -14.60
C SER A 186 12.79 -0.04 -15.92
N GLU A 187 13.68 -1.02 -15.98
CA GLU A 187 14.41 -1.39 -17.21
C GLU A 187 13.45 -1.85 -18.31
N PHE A 188 12.44 -2.64 -17.96
CA PHE A 188 11.44 -3.16 -18.89
C PHE A 188 10.23 -2.23 -19.10
N SER A 189 10.25 -1.02 -18.52
CA SER A 189 9.13 -0.06 -18.58
C SER A 189 7.80 -0.67 -18.10
N ILE A 190 7.85 -1.53 -17.08
CA ILE A 190 6.68 -2.14 -16.45
C ILE A 190 6.27 -1.28 -15.25
N PRO A 191 5.04 -0.73 -15.22
CA PRO A 191 4.55 0.02 -14.07
C PRO A 191 4.39 -0.88 -12.84
N ILE A 192 4.95 -0.42 -11.71
CA ILE A 192 4.89 -1.09 -10.42
C ILE A 192 4.56 -0.05 -9.34
N ALA A 193 3.63 -0.37 -8.45
CA ALA A 193 3.36 0.42 -7.25
C ALA A 193 3.83 -0.34 -6.01
N VAL A 194 4.52 0.34 -5.09
CA VAL A 194 5.07 -0.28 -3.88
C VAL A 194 4.43 0.34 -2.64
N GLU A 195 3.99 -0.52 -1.73
CA GLU A 195 3.41 -0.15 -0.45
C GLU A 195 4.17 -0.83 0.68
N ARG A 196 4.52 -0.10 1.74
CA ARG A 196 5.09 -0.72 2.94
C ARG A 196 3.99 -1.46 3.70
N SER A 197 4.25 -2.71 4.10
CA SER A 197 3.25 -3.52 4.79
C SER A 197 2.86 -2.93 6.15
N ARG A 198 1.69 -3.30 6.66
CA ARG A 198 1.19 -2.82 7.96
C ARG A 198 2.11 -3.16 9.14
N SER A 199 2.84 -4.28 9.08
CA SER A 199 3.79 -4.65 10.14
C SER A 199 5.01 -3.73 10.16
N GLY A 200 5.25 -3.02 9.05
CA GLY A 200 6.45 -2.22 8.83
C GLY A 200 7.69 -3.04 8.47
N ASN A 201 7.60 -4.38 8.49
CA ASN A 201 8.70 -5.32 8.30
C ASN A 201 8.61 -6.07 6.96
N GLY A 202 7.96 -5.46 5.99
CA GLY A 202 7.78 -5.99 4.65
C GLY A 202 7.19 -4.94 3.73
N ALA A 203 6.91 -5.33 2.50
CA ALA A 203 6.27 -4.49 1.50
C ALA A 203 5.50 -5.33 0.49
N HIS A 204 4.50 -4.71 -0.13
CA HIS A 204 3.78 -5.28 -1.26
C HIS A 204 4.19 -4.55 -2.54
N ALA A 205 4.46 -5.31 -3.59
CA ALA A 205 4.49 -4.79 -4.95
C ALA A 205 3.16 -5.11 -5.65
N TRP A 206 2.58 -4.10 -6.26
CA TRP A 206 1.30 -4.15 -6.95
C TRP A 206 1.49 -3.92 -8.44
N PHE A 207 0.90 -4.80 -9.25
CA PHE A 207 0.75 -4.62 -10.69
C PHE A 207 -0.74 -4.61 -11.01
N PHE A 208 -1.22 -3.55 -11.65
CA PHE A 208 -2.61 -3.37 -12.04
C PHE A 208 -2.78 -3.58 -13.54
N PHE A 209 -3.77 -4.36 -13.93
CA PHE A 209 -4.06 -4.66 -15.34
C PHE A 209 -5.20 -3.80 -15.85
N GLU A 210 -5.09 -3.33 -17.09
CA GLU A 210 -6.14 -2.55 -17.76
C GLU A 210 -7.41 -3.37 -18.03
N GLN A 211 -7.25 -4.68 -18.17
CA GLN A 211 -8.31 -5.66 -18.40
C GLN A 211 -8.08 -6.88 -17.49
N PRO A 212 -9.13 -7.62 -17.11
CA PRO A 212 -8.95 -8.82 -16.30
C PRO A 212 -8.12 -9.85 -17.07
N VAL A 213 -7.11 -10.41 -16.41
CA VAL A 213 -6.23 -11.43 -16.98
C VAL A 213 -6.44 -12.77 -16.29
N PRO A 214 -6.17 -13.92 -16.94
CA PRO A 214 -6.22 -15.22 -16.27
C PRO A 214 -5.30 -15.21 -15.04
N ALA A 215 -5.82 -15.60 -13.88
CA ALA A 215 -5.06 -15.58 -12.63
C ALA A 215 -3.80 -16.47 -12.71
N SER A 216 -3.84 -17.55 -13.50
CA SER A 216 -2.68 -18.38 -13.78
C SER A 216 -1.56 -17.64 -14.53
N ALA A 217 -1.91 -16.70 -15.42
CA ALA A 217 -0.92 -15.91 -16.16
C ALA A 217 -0.30 -14.85 -15.26
N ALA A 218 -1.12 -14.13 -14.48
CA ALA A 218 -0.63 -13.19 -13.46
C ALA A 218 0.29 -13.88 -12.45
N ARG A 219 -0.07 -15.09 -11.99
CA ARG A 219 0.77 -15.88 -11.08
C ARG A 219 2.12 -16.25 -11.69
N LYS A 220 2.13 -16.68 -12.96
CA LYS A 220 3.38 -16.99 -13.68
C LYS A 220 4.27 -15.76 -13.82
N PHE A 221 3.68 -14.61 -14.14
CA PHE A 221 4.38 -13.34 -14.20
C PHE A 221 5.05 -12.99 -12.87
N GLY A 222 4.36 -13.16 -11.74
CA GLY A 222 4.89 -12.86 -10.41
C GLY A 222 5.79 -13.92 -9.76
N SER A 223 6.00 -15.07 -10.42
CA SER A 223 6.81 -16.19 -9.85
C SER A 223 8.06 -16.49 -10.68
N ALA A 224 8.38 -15.66 -11.67
CA ALA A 224 9.51 -15.84 -12.57
C ALA A 224 10.86 -15.54 -11.90
#